data_AF-A0A534XNW6-F1
#
_entry.id   AF-A0A534XNW6-F1
#
_cell.length_a   1.000
_cell.length_b   1.000
_cell.length_c   1.000
_cell.angle_alpha   90.00
_cell.angle_beta   90.00
_cell.angle_gamma   90.00
#
_symmetry.space_group_name_H-M   'P 1'
#
loop_
_entity.id
_entity.type
_entity.pdbx_description
1 polymer ?
#
loop_
_entity_poly.entity_id
_entity_poly.type
_entity_poly.pdbx_seq_one_letter_code
_entity_poly.pdbx_strand_id
1 'polypeptide(L)'
;AKAVCIEKEPELGGTCLRIGCIPTKAWVQTAFFLKEAEESFAKLGIKISEPTLDFATANEWKAAVVKQMTSGVASLFKANGVEWVKGTGRFSGPNTIAVEGGEDVNFKQAVVATGSYPLRPPIDGLDSPRCVDSEGLLAQTQLPGRGCGEGAGQALQEARHHAPPRDLGRQGRGHGQRARRPPRRRDDRGRPDAHSHRARAHGREPGSRGDRRRARQAQGHRR
;
A
#
# COMPACT_ATOMS: atom_id res chain seq x y z
N ALA A 1 -28.08 20.35 -4.68
CA ALA A 1 -27.00 21.18 -5.23
C ALA A 1 -26.45 20.48 -6.46
N LYS A 2 -26.21 21.18 -7.58
CA LYS A 2 -25.61 20.58 -8.78
C LYS A 2 -24.11 20.39 -8.55
N ALA A 3 -23.60 19.19 -8.80
CA ALA A 3 -22.18 18.85 -8.69
C ALA A 3 -21.65 18.42 -10.06
N VAL A 4 -20.43 18.87 -10.38
CA VAL A 4 -19.73 18.54 -11.61
C VAL A 4 -18.35 18.03 -11.22
N CYS A 5 -17.92 16.94 -11.84
CA CYS A 5 -16.59 16.36 -11.69
C CYS A 5 -15.88 16.40 -13.05
N ILE A 6 -14.70 17.01 -13.08
CA ILE A 6 -13.84 17.10 -14.26
C ILE A 6 -12.74 16.07 -14.08
N GLU A 7 -12.67 15.10 -14.99
CA GLU A 7 -11.67 14.03 -14.98
C GLU A 7 -11.16 13.80 -16.40
N LYS A 8 -9.84 13.79 -16.55
CA LYS A 8 -9.17 13.62 -17.86
C LYS A 8 -9.07 12.16 -18.26
N GLU A 9 -9.06 11.25 -17.30
CA GLU A 9 -8.91 9.82 -17.54
C GLU A 9 -10.18 9.23 -18.20
N PRO A 10 -10.05 8.19 -19.04
CA PRO A 10 -11.19 7.61 -19.75
C PRO A 10 -12.18 6.89 -18.83
N GLU A 11 -11.80 6.60 -17.59
CA GLU A 11 -12.63 5.98 -16.55
C GLU A 11 -12.44 6.69 -15.21
N LEU A 12 -13.50 6.74 -14.40
CA LEU A 12 -13.48 7.32 -13.05
C LEU A 12 -12.72 6.45 -12.05
N GLY A 13 -12.24 7.06 -10.96
CA GLY A 13 -11.63 6.38 -9.81
C GLY A 13 -10.15 6.69 -9.58
N GLY A 14 -9.52 7.45 -10.48
CA GLY A 14 -8.15 7.94 -10.36
C GLY A 14 -7.11 6.82 -10.18
N THR A 15 -5.95 7.19 -9.63
CA THR A 15 -4.81 6.26 -9.44
C THR A 15 -5.18 5.05 -8.60
N CYS A 16 -5.88 5.24 -7.48
CA CYS A 16 -6.17 4.19 -6.51
C CYS A 16 -6.96 3.02 -7.13
N LEU A 17 -7.99 3.35 -7.92
CA LEU A 17 -8.90 2.37 -8.50
C LEU A 17 -8.33 1.73 -9.77
N ARG A 18 -7.71 2.53 -10.64
CA ARG A 18 -7.30 2.08 -11.97
C ARG A 18 -5.91 1.44 -11.98
N ILE A 19 -4.93 2.11 -11.38
CA ILE A 19 -3.50 1.83 -11.56
C ILE A 19 -2.73 1.87 -10.23
N GLY A 20 -3.38 1.48 -9.15
CA GLY A 20 -2.84 1.63 -7.81
C GLY A 20 -3.32 0.54 -6.88
N CYS A 21 -4.03 0.91 -5.83
CA CYS A 21 -4.43 -0.02 -4.78
C CYS A 21 -5.19 -1.23 -5.33
N ILE A 22 -6.30 -1.03 -6.03
CA ILE A 22 -7.18 -2.13 -6.43
C ILE A 22 -6.47 -3.20 -7.26
N PRO A 23 -5.77 -2.86 -8.37
CA PRO A 23 -5.03 -3.85 -9.13
C PRO A 23 -3.91 -4.52 -8.30
N THR A 24 -3.21 -3.78 -7.44
CA THR A 24 -2.20 -4.38 -6.54
C THR A 24 -2.83 -5.40 -5.59
N LYS A 25 -3.97 -5.06 -4.96
CA LYS A 25 -4.64 -5.96 -4.01
C LYS A 25 -5.24 -7.18 -4.70
N ALA A 26 -5.70 -7.04 -5.95
CA ALA A 26 -6.11 -8.17 -6.77
C ALA A 26 -4.94 -9.17 -6.94
N TRP A 27 -3.77 -8.71 -7.34
CA TRP A 27 -2.59 -9.58 -7.44
C TRP A 27 -2.17 -10.20 -6.09
N VAL A 28 -2.20 -9.43 -5.00
CA VAL A 28 -1.90 -9.95 -3.66
C VAL A 28 -2.87 -11.08 -3.28
N GLN A 29 -4.16 -10.94 -3.61
CA GLN A 29 -5.16 -11.98 -3.40
C GLN A 29 -4.85 -13.25 -4.20
N THR A 30 -4.49 -13.11 -5.48
CA THR A 30 -4.08 -14.25 -6.33
C THR A 30 -2.85 -14.96 -5.75
N ALA A 31 -1.85 -14.20 -5.32
CA ALA A 31 -0.63 -14.74 -4.71
C ALA A 31 -0.92 -15.43 -3.37
N PHE A 32 -1.84 -14.89 -2.58
CA PHE A 32 -2.27 -15.49 -1.32
C PHE A 32 -2.92 -16.86 -1.55
N PHE A 33 -3.83 -16.97 -2.52
CA PHE A 33 -4.48 -18.26 -2.83
C PHE A 33 -3.51 -19.30 -3.38
N LEU A 34 -2.55 -18.88 -4.22
CA LEU A 34 -1.49 -19.77 -4.69
C LEU A 34 -0.68 -20.33 -3.51
N LYS A 35 -0.29 -19.47 -2.57
CA LYS A 35 0.45 -19.87 -1.37
C LYS A 35 -0.36 -20.80 -0.46
N GLU A 36 -1.66 -20.55 -0.28
CA GLU A 36 -2.53 -21.42 0.51
C GLU A 36 -2.69 -22.81 -0.13
N ALA A 37 -2.79 -22.86 -1.46
CA ALA A 37 -2.79 -24.11 -2.21
C ALA A 37 -1.49 -24.90 -2.01
N GLU A 38 -0.33 -24.22 -2.04
CA GLU A 38 0.99 -24.83 -1.82
C GLU A 38 1.20 -25.32 -0.37
N GLU A 39 0.83 -24.53 0.63
CA GLU A 39 1.30 -24.73 2.02
C GLU A 39 0.23 -25.21 3.01
N SER A 40 -1.04 -24.96 2.73
CA SER A 40 -2.12 -25.07 3.73
C SER A 40 -3.13 -26.18 3.40
N PHE A 41 -3.45 -26.40 2.13
CA PHE A 41 -4.53 -27.31 1.72
C PHE A 41 -4.30 -28.76 2.19
N ALA A 42 -3.06 -29.26 2.10
CA ALA A 42 -2.71 -30.60 2.58
C ALA A 42 -2.96 -30.77 4.08
N LYS A 43 -2.77 -29.72 4.89
CA LYS A 43 -3.04 -29.76 6.35
C LYS A 43 -4.53 -29.84 6.66
N LEU A 44 -5.37 -29.39 5.74
CA LEU A 44 -6.83 -29.49 5.82
C LEU A 44 -7.37 -30.79 5.21
N GLY A 45 -6.49 -31.70 4.79
CA GLY A 45 -6.87 -32.96 4.12
C GLY A 45 -7.25 -32.80 2.65
N ILE A 46 -7.11 -31.59 2.08
CA ILE A 46 -7.37 -31.33 0.66
C ILE A 46 -6.11 -31.69 -0.14
N LYS A 47 -6.24 -32.64 -1.06
CA LYS A 47 -5.15 -33.08 -1.94
C LYS A 47 -5.33 -32.49 -3.32
N ILE A 48 -4.34 -31.71 -3.77
CA ILE A 48 -4.27 -31.14 -5.11
C ILE A 48 -2.90 -31.45 -5.72
N SER A 49 -2.80 -31.42 -7.05
CA SER A 49 -1.52 -31.37 -7.75
C SER A 49 -0.79 -30.06 -7.47
N GLU A 50 0.51 -30.00 -7.80
CA GLU A 50 1.30 -28.76 -7.69
C GLU A 50 0.60 -27.61 -8.41
N PRO A 51 0.27 -26.51 -7.72
CA PRO A 51 -0.50 -25.43 -8.31
C PRO A 51 0.40 -24.60 -9.24
N THR A 52 -0.11 -24.29 -10.43
CA THR A 52 0.58 -23.46 -11.43
C THR A 52 -0.16 -22.14 -11.62
N LEU A 53 0.58 -21.04 -11.78
CA LEU A 53 -0.01 -19.73 -12.05
C LEU A 53 -0.02 -19.44 -13.56
N ASP A 54 -1.22 -19.32 -14.13
CA ASP A 54 -1.42 -18.64 -15.40
C ASP A 54 -1.56 -17.13 -15.16
N PHE A 55 -0.50 -16.39 -15.49
CA PHE A 55 -0.45 -14.95 -15.27
C PHE A 55 -1.35 -14.16 -16.23
N ALA A 56 -1.61 -14.67 -17.44
CA ALA A 56 -2.52 -14.00 -18.37
C ALA A 56 -3.95 -14.00 -17.81
N THR A 57 -4.42 -15.18 -17.40
CA THR A 57 -5.73 -15.33 -16.73
C THR A 57 -5.83 -14.49 -15.45
N ALA A 58 -4.77 -14.44 -14.64
CA ALA A 58 -4.75 -13.59 -13.44
C ALA A 58 -4.85 -12.08 -13.77
N ASN A 59 -4.24 -11.64 -14.88
CA ASN A 59 -4.33 -10.27 -15.36
C ASN A 59 -5.72 -9.91 -15.91
N GLU A 60 -6.36 -10.84 -16.61
CA GLU A 60 -7.76 -10.68 -17.06
C GLU A 60 -8.70 -10.54 -15.87
N TRP A 61 -8.53 -11.38 -14.85
CA TRP A 61 -9.31 -11.28 -13.61
C TRP A 61 -9.09 -9.93 -12.90
N LYS A 62 -7.84 -9.48 -12.76
CA LYS A 62 -7.52 -8.14 -12.24
C LYS A 62 -8.24 -7.05 -13.03
N ALA A 63 -8.17 -7.10 -14.36
CA ALA A 63 -8.82 -6.10 -15.23
C ALA A 63 -10.34 -6.11 -15.06
N ALA A 64 -10.95 -7.28 -14.90
CA ALA A 64 -12.38 -7.42 -14.62
C ALA A 64 -12.77 -6.78 -13.28
N VAL A 65 -11.97 -6.97 -12.22
CA VAL A 65 -12.19 -6.33 -10.91
C VAL A 65 -12.12 -4.81 -11.02
N VAL A 66 -11.10 -4.28 -11.71
CA VAL A 66 -10.96 -2.83 -11.94
C VAL A 66 -12.18 -2.29 -12.70
N LYS A 67 -12.56 -2.93 -13.81
CA LYS A 67 -13.71 -2.55 -14.63
C LYS A 67 -15.02 -2.56 -13.84
N GLN A 68 -15.23 -3.57 -13.02
CA GLN A 68 -16.41 -3.65 -12.15
C GLN A 68 -16.47 -2.45 -11.19
N MET A 69 -15.33 -2.09 -10.58
CA MET A 69 -15.31 -0.95 -9.66
C MET A 69 -15.43 0.40 -10.38
N THR A 70 -14.76 0.62 -11.52
CA THR A 70 -14.83 1.88 -12.28
C THR A 70 -16.25 2.14 -12.78
N SER A 71 -16.91 1.11 -13.32
CA SER A 71 -18.32 1.17 -13.73
C SER A 71 -19.28 1.38 -12.55
N GLY A 72 -18.96 0.82 -11.38
CA GLY A 72 -19.67 1.11 -10.14
C GLY A 72 -19.62 2.59 -9.76
N VAL A 73 -18.44 3.23 -9.87
CA VAL A 73 -18.31 4.69 -9.63
C VAL A 73 -19.13 5.50 -10.63
N ALA A 74 -19.08 5.16 -11.91
CA ALA A 74 -19.89 5.82 -12.93
C ALA A 74 -21.41 5.70 -12.65
N SER A 75 -21.83 4.53 -12.16
CA SER A 75 -23.21 4.29 -11.75
C SER A 75 -23.61 5.15 -10.54
N LEU A 76 -22.70 5.30 -9.56
CA LEU A 76 -22.92 6.18 -8.41
C LEU A 76 -23.02 7.65 -8.83
N PHE A 77 -22.21 8.12 -9.78
CA PHE A 77 -22.32 9.48 -10.31
C PHE A 77 -23.69 9.72 -10.93
N LYS A 78 -24.16 8.80 -11.76
CA LYS A 78 -25.50 8.87 -12.37
C LYS A 78 -26.61 8.86 -11.32
N ALA A 79 -26.52 7.97 -10.32
CA ALA A 79 -27.51 7.88 -9.25
C ALA A 79 -27.58 9.14 -8.37
N ASN A 80 -26.46 9.84 -8.21
CA ASN A 80 -26.37 11.08 -7.43
C ASN A 80 -26.51 12.36 -8.27
N GLY A 81 -26.78 12.25 -9.57
CA GLY A 81 -26.90 13.41 -10.47
C GLY A 81 -25.60 14.22 -10.60
N VAL A 82 -24.44 13.59 -10.43
CA VAL A 82 -23.14 14.21 -10.64
C VAL A 82 -22.80 14.15 -12.12
N GLU A 83 -22.54 15.32 -12.71
CA GLU A 83 -22.13 15.43 -14.11
C GLU A 83 -20.63 15.10 -14.23
N TRP A 84 -20.29 14.16 -15.11
CA TRP A 84 -18.89 13.85 -15.44
C TRP A 84 -18.51 14.54 -16.74
N VAL A 85 -17.63 15.53 -16.62
CA VAL A 85 -17.01 16.22 -17.75
C VAL A 85 -15.64 15.60 -18.00
N LYS A 86 -15.43 15.10 -19.22
CA LYS A 86 -14.17 14.50 -19.64
C LYS A 86 -13.22 15.57 -20.17
N GLY A 87 -12.06 15.71 -19.55
CA GLY A 87 -11.02 16.64 -20.01
C GLY A 87 -10.12 17.14 -18.89
N THR A 88 -9.08 17.88 -19.26
CA THR A 88 -8.19 18.54 -18.29
C THR A 88 -8.81 19.88 -17.88
N GLY A 89 -9.01 20.07 -16.58
CA GLY A 89 -9.47 21.35 -16.03
C GLY A 89 -8.30 22.25 -15.62
N ARG A 90 -8.34 23.54 -16.00
CA ARG A 90 -7.42 24.59 -15.55
C ARG A 90 -8.21 25.79 -15.04
N PHE A 91 -7.82 26.36 -13.90
CA PHE A 91 -8.39 27.61 -13.42
C PHE A 91 -8.10 28.74 -14.43
N SER A 92 -9.16 29.27 -15.06
CA SER A 92 -9.10 30.44 -15.95
C SER A 92 -9.46 31.73 -15.20
N GLY A 93 -10.10 31.61 -14.03
CA GLY A 93 -10.39 32.73 -13.13
C GLY A 93 -10.77 32.26 -11.71
N PRO A 94 -11.20 33.17 -10.83
CA PRO A 94 -11.54 32.85 -9.44
C PRO A 94 -12.70 31.83 -9.30
N ASN A 95 -13.61 31.79 -10.26
CA ASN A 95 -14.84 31.00 -10.22
C ASN A 95 -15.11 30.22 -11.52
N THR A 96 -14.08 30.05 -12.35
CA THR A 96 -14.19 29.41 -13.67
C THR A 96 -13.04 28.44 -13.91
N ILE A 97 -13.38 27.23 -14.35
CA ILE A 97 -12.45 26.23 -14.85
C ILE A 97 -12.62 26.14 -16.36
N ALA A 98 -11.57 26.40 -17.11
CA ALA A 98 -11.50 26.03 -18.53
C ALA A 98 -11.25 24.53 -18.66
N VAL A 99 -12.00 23.86 -19.53
CA VAL A 99 -11.90 22.43 -19.77
C VAL A 99 -11.38 22.19 -21.18
N GLU A 100 -10.25 21.49 -21.30
CA GLU A 100 -9.70 21.13 -22.60
C GLU A 100 -10.69 20.25 -23.39
N GLY A 101 -11.09 20.71 -24.57
CA GLY A 101 -12.01 20.00 -25.45
C GLY A 101 -13.50 20.12 -25.07
N GLY A 102 -13.86 21.05 -24.18
CA GLY A 102 -15.23 21.26 -23.74
C GLY A 102 -15.55 22.71 -23.40
N GLU A 103 -16.72 22.92 -22.79
CA GLU A 103 -17.16 24.22 -22.29
C GLU A 103 -16.55 24.53 -20.91
N ASP A 104 -16.30 25.82 -20.66
CA ASP A 104 -15.86 26.31 -19.36
C ASP A 104 -16.94 26.09 -18.29
N VAL A 105 -16.50 25.63 -17.12
CA VAL A 105 -17.37 25.33 -15.98
C VAL A 105 -17.27 26.44 -14.94
N ASN A 106 -18.39 27.12 -14.70
CA ASN A 106 -18.51 28.09 -13.62
C ASN A 106 -18.93 27.42 -12.30
N PHE A 107 -18.33 27.82 -11.19
CA PHE A 107 -18.58 27.22 -9.88
C PHE A 107 -18.65 28.25 -8.75
N LYS A 108 -19.44 27.93 -7.72
CA LYS A 108 -19.46 28.68 -6.45
C LYS A 108 -18.38 28.21 -5.48
N GLN A 109 -18.12 26.90 -5.48
CA GLN A 109 -17.12 26.24 -4.64
C GLN A 109 -16.40 25.18 -5.49
N ALA A 110 -15.11 24.98 -5.24
CA ALA A 110 -14.30 23.99 -5.92
C ALA A 110 -13.56 23.12 -4.89
N VAL A 111 -13.43 21.83 -5.22
CA VAL A 111 -12.57 20.88 -4.51
C VAL A 111 -11.49 20.43 -5.47
N VAL A 112 -10.23 20.69 -5.11
CA VAL A 112 -9.08 20.26 -5.90
C VAL A 112 -8.65 18.87 -5.45
N ALA A 113 -8.81 17.87 -6.32
CA ALA A 113 -8.52 16.47 -6.04
C ALA A 113 -7.72 15.82 -7.20
N THR A 114 -6.71 16.53 -7.72
CA THR A 114 -5.91 16.12 -8.89
C THR A 114 -4.96 14.94 -8.64
N GLY A 115 -4.83 14.48 -7.40
CA GLY A 115 -4.03 13.31 -7.04
C GLY A 115 -2.52 13.58 -7.05
N SER A 116 -1.75 12.55 -7.43
CA SER A 116 -0.28 12.52 -7.39
C SER A 116 0.26 11.67 -8.54
N TYR A 117 1.53 11.87 -8.88
CA TYR A 117 2.24 11.09 -9.90
C TYR A 117 3.59 10.55 -9.36
N PRO A 118 4.12 9.44 -9.91
CA PRO A 118 5.43 8.93 -9.52
C PRO A 118 6.55 9.94 -9.79
N LEU A 119 7.37 10.21 -8.78
CA LEU A 119 8.57 11.03 -8.95
C LEU A 119 9.64 10.23 -9.69
N ARG A 120 10.17 10.77 -10.79
CA ARG A 120 11.34 10.22 -11.50
C ARG A 120 12.58 11.07 -11.18
N PRO A 121 13.50 10.59 -10.31
CA PRO A 121 14.74 11.31 -10.05
C PRO A 121 15.67 11.28 -11.27
N PRO A 122 16.55 12.28 -11.46
CA PRO A 122 17.47 12.33 -12.59
C PRO A 122 18.66 11.39 -12.36
N ILE A 123 18.43 10.09 -12.49
CA ILE A 123 19.45 9.04 -12.35
C ILE A 123 19.65 8.39 -13.72
N ASP A 124 20.89 8.35 -14.19
CA ASP A 124 21.24 7.71 -15.45
C ASP A 124 20.78 6.25 -15.47
N GLY A 125 20.11 5.87 -16.56
CA GLY A 125 19.59 4.51 -16.76
C GLY A 125 18.15 4.27 -16.30
N LEU A 126 17.48 5.23 -15.66
CA LEU A 126 16.07 5.09 -15.26
C LEU A 126 15.08 5.04 -16.42
N ASP A 127 15.47 5.50 -17.61
CA ASP A 127 14.65 5.38 -18.83
C ASP A 127 14.74 3.99 -19.46
N SER A 128 15.51 3.08 -18.86
CA SER A 128 15.58 1.68 -19.29
C SER A 128 14.19 1.02 -19.25
N PRO A 129 13.82 0.19 -20.25
CA PRO A 129 12.57 -0.57 -20.23
C PRO A 129 12.41 -1.52 -19.02
N ARG A 130 13.50 -1.81 -18.31
CA ARG A 130 13.49 -2.62 -17.09
C ARG A 130 13.19 -1.82 -15.82
N CYS A 131 13.32 -0.49 -15.88
CA CYS A 131 13.01 0.43 -14.79
C CYS A 131 11.57 0.91 -14.98
N VAL A 132 10.64 0.29 -14.26
CA VAL A 132 9.22 0.62 -14.33
C VAL A 132 8.76 1.31 -13.06
N ASP A 133 7.87 2.29 -13.20
CA ASP A 133 7.15 2.85 -12.08
C ASP A 133 5.95 1.95 -11.69
N SER A 134 5.14 2.39 -10.74
CA SER A 134 3.99 1.61 -10.26
C SER A 134 2.96 1.30 -11.35
N GLU A 135 2.82 2.17 -12.35
CA GLU A 135 1.89 1.94 -13.46
C GLU A 135 2.47 0.91 -14.43
N GLY A 136 3.73 1.10 -14.86
CA GLY A 136 4.43 0.15 -15.73
C GLY A 136 4.56 -1.25 -15.09
N LEU A 137 4.70 -1.29 -13.77
CA LEU A 137 4.62 -2.51 -12.96
C LEU A 137 3.27 -3.20 -13.11
N LEU A 138 2.16 -2.49 -12.88
CA LEU A 138 0.83 -3.10 -12.93
C LEU A 138 0.37 -3.46 -14.35
N ALA A 139 1.03 -2.92 -15.37
CA ALA A 139 0.78 -3.20 -16.78
C ALA A 139 1.55 -4.42 -17.32
N GLN A 140 2.41 -5.07 -16.52
CA GLN A 140 3.19 -6.23 -16.98
C GLN A 140 2.30 -7.39 -17.44
N THR A 141 2.63 -7.95 -18.61
CA THR A 141 1.93 -9.10 -19.21
C THR A 141 2.60 -10.44 -18.89
N GLN A 142 3.81 -10.41 -18.33
CA GLN A 142 4.58 -11.59 -17.95
C GLN A 142 5.14 -11.42 -16.54
N LEU A 143 5.33 -12.54 -15.83
CA LEU A 143 6.04 -12.56 -14.56
C LEU A 143 7.52 -12.27 -14.83
N PRO A 144 8.12 -11.24 -14.20
CA PRO A 144 9.55 -11.01 -14.34
C PRO A 144 10.34 -12.17 -13.75
N GLY A 145 11.42 -12.58 -14.44
CA GLY A 145 12.39 -13.52 -13.92
C GLY A 145 13.11 -12.97 -12.67
N ARG A 146 13.66 -13.87 -11.84
CA ARG A 146 14.43 -13.51 -10.64
C ARG A 146 15.70 -12.76 -11.05
N GLY A 147 15.70 -11.42 -10.97
CA GLY A 147 16.92 -10.65 -11.27
C GLY A 147 16.72 -9.19 -11.65
N CYS A 148 15.93 -8.43 -10.90
CA CYS A 148 16.16 -7.00 -10.67
C CYS A 148 15.31 -6.59 -9.48
N GLY A 149 15.91 -5.87 -8.54
CA GLY A 149 15.15 -5.28 -7.45
C GLY A 149 14.05 -4.37 -7.99
N GLU A 150 12.90 -4.45 -7.32
CA GLU A 150 11.89 -3.39 -7.22
C GLU A 150 10.97 -3.22 -8.44
N GLY A 151 9.71 -3.62 -8.27
CA GLY A 151 8.71 -3.61 -9.34
C GLY A 151 7.79 -4.83 -9.27
N ALA A 152 7.93 -5.77 -10.20
CA ALA A 152 6.95 -6.85 -10.41
C ALA A 152 7.14 -8.09 -9.55
N GLY A 153 8.35 -8.29 -9.03
CA GLY A 153 8.56 -9.16 -7.89
C GLY A 153 7.89 -8.62 -6.63
N GLN A 154 7.79 -7.30 -6.45
CA GLN A 154 7.35 -6.72 -5.18
C GLN A 154 5.88 -6.99 -4.88
N ALA A 155 4.95 -6.95 -5.83
CA ALA A 155 3.55 -7.26 -5.51
C ALA A 155 3.33 -8.72 -5.06
N LEU A 156 4.00 -9.70 -5.69
CA LEU A 156 3.94 -11.11 -5.30
C LEU A 156 4.91 -11.48 -4.15
N GLN A 157 6.05 -10.81 -4.02
CA GLN A 157 7.04 -11.01 -2.95
C GLN A 157 6.63 -10.28 -1.66
N GLU A 158 6.01 -9.09 -1.75
CA GLU A 158 5.35 -8.43 -0.61
C GLU A 158 4.14 -9.24 -0.17
N ALA A 159 3.38 -9.88 -1.07
CA ALA A 159 2.38 -10.88 -0.69
C ALA A 159 3.01 -12.07 0.06
N ARG A 160 4.21 -12.50 -0.32
CA ARG A 160 4.98 -13.53 0.43
C ARG A 160 5.50 -13.03 1.79
N HIS A 161 5.84 -11.74 1.93
CA HIS A 161 6.40 -11.14 3.16
C HIS A 161 5.37 -10.54 4.13
N HIS A 162 4.17 -10.17 3.68
CA HIS A 162 3.07 -9.67 4.51
C HIS A 162 2.05 -10.74 4.90
N ALA A 163 2.26 -12.00 4.51
CA ALA A 163 1.61 -13.12 5.19
C ALA A 163 2.02 -13.08 6.67
N PRO A 164 1.07 -13.08 7.63
CA PRO A 164 1.40 -13.02 9.05
C PRO A 164 2.32 -14.19 9.43
N PRO A 165 3.36 -13.97 10.25
CA PRO A 165 4.24 -15.04 10.68
C PRO A 165 3.44 -16.12 11.42
N ARG A 166 3.69 -17.39 11.08
CA ARG A 166 3.04 -18.58 11.67
C ARG A 166 3.66 -19.03 13.01
N ASP A 167 4.53 -18.25 13.63
CA ASP A 167 5.17 -18.65 14.89
C ASP A 167 4.49 -18.05 16.13
N LEU A 168 3.54 -18.82 16.65
CA LEU A 168 3.26 -18.90 18.09
C LEU A 168 4.44 -19.60 18.76
N GLY A 169 5.49 -18.82 19.06
CA GLY A 169 6.57 -19.24 19.94
C GLY A 169 7.95 -19.20 19.31
N ARG A 170 8.78 -18.30 19.86
CA ARG A 170 10.26 -18.36 19.82
C ARG A 170 10.92 -17.87 18.52
N GLN A 171 11.20 -16.56 18.45
CA GLN A 171 12.54 -16.01 18.72
C GLN A 171 12.60 -14.54 18.28
N GLY A 172 12.86 -13.67 19.25
CA GLY A 172 13.41 -12.35 18.98
C GLY A 172 14.92 -12.44 18.78
N ARG A 173 15.42 -11.65 17.82
CA ARG A 173 16.67 -10.87 17.87
C ARG A 173 16.83 -10.14 16.53
N GLY A 174 16.21 -8.98 16.41
CA GLY A 174 16.51 -8.02 15.33
C GLY A 174 17.54 -7.01 15.81
N HIS A 175 18.72 -7.00 15.18
CA HIS A 175 19.70 -5.93 15.33
C HIS A 175 19.11 -4.62 14.77
N GLY A 176 18.91 -3.63 15.65
CA GLY A 176 18.38 -2.32 15.27
C GLY A 176 19.44 -1.44 14.62
N GLN A 177 19.25 -1.08 13.36
CA GLN A 177 19.83 0.13 12.80
C GLN A 177 18.83 1.28 12.99
N ARG A 178 19.23 2.27 13.80
CA ARG A 178 18.44 3.47 14.09
C ARG A 178 18.51 4.43 12.90
N ALA A 179 17.46 4.51 12.09
CA ALA A 179 17.21 5.67 11.23
C ALA A 179 16.48 6.75 12.04
N ARG A 180 17.09 7.94 12.15
CA ARG A 180 16.55 9.10 12.89
C ARG A 180 15.30 9.63 12.17
N ARG A 181 14.16 9.66 12.86
CA ARG A 181 12.93 10.33 12.40
C ARG A 181 13.12 11.86 12.42
N PRO A 182 12.80 12.60 11.34
CA PRO A 182 12.72 14.05 11.39
C PRO A 182 11.50 14.52 12.20
N PRO A 183 11.56 15.69 12.88
CA PRO A 183 10.52 16.14 13.78
C PRO A 183 9.26 16.59 13.02
N ARG A 184 8.11 16.03 13.41
CA ARG A 184 6.79 16.51 12.98
C ARG A 184 6.47 17.79 13.77
N ARG A 185 6.22 18.89 13.08
CA ARG A 185 5.62 20.10 13.66
C ARG A 185 4.21 19.75 14.16
N ARG A 186 3.97 19.94 15.45
CA ARG A 186 2.64 19.86 16.08
C ARG A 186 1.91 21.17 15.82
N ASP A 187 0.71 21.10 15.26
CA ASP A 187 -0.31 22.11 15.49
C ASP A 187 -1.36 21.48 16.43
N ASP A 188 -1.37 21.97 17.67
CA ASP A 188 -2.35 21.65 18.70
C ASP A 188 -3.62 22.45 18.45
N ARG A 189 -4.73 21.80 18.08
CA ARG A 189 -6.10 22.23 18.41
C ARG A 189 -7.01 21.03 18.66
N GLY A 190 -7.13 20.69 19.94
CA GLY A 190 -8.29 20.10 20.62
C GLY A 190 -9.18 19.10 19.88
N ARG A 191 -8.95 17.81 20.14
CA ARG A 191 -10.01 16.78 20.30
C ARG A 191 -9.51 15.69 21.26
N PRO A 192 -10.32 15.18 22.19
CA PRO A 192 -9.89 14.16 23.14
C PRO A 192 -9.80 12.78 22.48
N ASP A 193 -8.62 12.17 22.55
CA ASP A 193 -8.33 10.82 22.08
C ASP A 193 -8.99 9.75 22.99
N ALA A 194 -10.16 9.27 22.58
CA ALA A 194 -10.73 8.05 23.13
C ALA A 194 -10.12 6.83 22.42
N HIS A 195 -8.87 6.46 22.73
CA HIS A 195 -8.32 5.10 22.49
C HIS A 195 -6.91 4.86 23.10
N SER A 196 -6.61 5.45 24.27
CA SER A 196 -5.35 5.17 24.99
C SER A 196 -5.57 4.76 26.44
N HIS A 197 -6.28 3.66 26.66
CA HIS A 197 -6.30 2.98 27.97
C HIS A 197 -6.25 1.46 27.79
N ARG A 198 -5.05 0.91 27.60
CA ARG A 198 -4.63 -0.42 28.08
C ARG A 198 -3.19 -0.69 27.65
N ALA A 199 -2.23 -0.17 28.42
CA ALA A 199 -0.87 -0.73 28.55
C ALA A 199 -0.04 0.11 29.53
N ARG A 200 -0.45 0.18 30.80
CA ARG A 200 0.43 0.60 31.90
C ARG A 200 0.06 -0.13 33.18
N ALA A 201 0.62 -1.32 33.34
CA ALA A 201 0.83 -1.93 34.64
C ALA A 201 2.02 -2.88 34.49
N HIS A 202 3.20 -2.40 34.87
CA HIS A 202 4.25 -3.13 35.59
C HIS A 202 5.36 -2.11 35.86
N GLY A 203 5.34 -1.60 37.09
CA GLY A 203 6.27 -0.59 37.58
C GLY A 203 7.71 -1.12 37.65
N ARG A 204 8.64 -0.24 37.32
CA ARG A 204 10.03 -0.30 37.78
C ARG A 204 10.22 0.86 38.74
N GLU A 205 10.52 0.57 39.99
CA GLU A 205 10.99 1.57 40.94
C GLU A 205 12.47 1.91 40.71
N PRO A 206 12.93 3.14 41.06
CA PRO A 206 14.30 3.58 40.90
C PRO A 206 15.11 3.54 42.20
N GLY A 207 16.28 2.89 42.15
CA GLY A 207 17.55 3.32 42.77
C GLY A 207 17.73 3.31 44.29
N SER A 208 18.74 2.58 44.78
CA SER A 208 19.51 3.00 45.96
C SER A 208 20.99 2.60 45.84
N ARG A 209 21.85 3.54 46.22
CA ARG A 209 23.30 3.41 46.42
C ARG A 209 23.56 2.65 47.72
N GLY A 210 24.66 1.91 47.81
CA GLY A 210 25.33 1.68 49.11
C GLY A 210 25.96 0.32 49.35
N ASP A 211 27.30 0.32 49.29
CA ASP A 211 28.20 -0.17 50.33
C ASP A 211 28.55 -1.68 50.50
N ARG A 212 29.88 -1.90 50.41
CA ARG A 212 30.74 -2.78 51.23
C ARG A 212 30.70 -4.33 51.12
N ARG A 213 31.90 -4.80 50.74
CA ARG A 213 32.80 -5.74 51.48
C ARG A 213 32.61 -7.25 51.31
N ARG A 214 33.79 -7.88 51.02
CA ARG A 214 34.27 -9.24 51.39
C ARG A 214 33.57 -10.40 50.64
N ALA A 215 34.18 -11.51 50.25
CA ALA A 215 35.52 -12.10 50.37
C ALA A 215 35.70 -13.09 49.19
N ARG A 216 36.84 -13.11 48.48
CA ARG A 216 37.86 -14.19 48.51
C ARG A 216 37.41 -15.55 49.06
N GLN A 217 37.47 -16.60 48.22
CA GLN A 217 38.10 -17.93 48.39
C GLN A 217 37.41 -18.90 47.39
N ALA A 218 38.11 -19.41 46.37
CA ALA A 218 39.13 -20.47 46.35
C ALA A 218 38.53 -21.89 46.30
N GLN A 219 39.19 -22.73 45.48
CA GLN A 219 39.06 -24.18 45.31
C GLN A 219 37.93 -24.61 44.34
N GLY A 220 38.16 -25.37 43.26
CA GLY A 220 39.21 -26.35 42.99
C GLY A 220 38.68 -27.76 43.26
N HIS A 221 38.87 -28.68 42.29
CA HIS A 221 38.52 -30.11 42.29
C HIS A 221 37.04 -30.44 42.00
N ARG A 222 36.68 -31.47 41.22
CA ARG A 222 37.40 -32.64 40.68
C ARG A 222 36.54 -33.28 39.58
N ARG A 223 37.23 -33.87 38.60
CA ARG A 223 36.89 -34.96 37.67
C ARG A 223 35.81 -34.73 36.62
#